data_AF-A0A814QTC6-F1
#
_entry.id   AF-A0A814QTC6-F1
#
_cell.length_a   1.000
_cell.length_b   1.000
_cell.length_c   1.000
_cell.angle_alpha   90.00
_cell.angle_beta   90.00
_cell.angle_gamma   90.00
#
_symmetry.space_group_name_H-M   'P 1'
#
loop_
_entity.id
_entity.type
_entity.pdbx_description
1 polymer ?
#
loop_
_entity_poly.entity_id
_entity_poly.type
_entity_poly.pdbx_seq_one_letter_code
_entity_poly.pdbx_strand_id
1 'polypeptide(L)'
;MQSICEYCNSKKEHLYLMTLPCGYVVCYDHLKPSIQHVKDPFSSFNRSRTETKCLVCPDHYFNIEKCLEMAKNKSKFMEIGFIEHLKLVKEKIKSIENYIEDTDFFLDKYLAPVVNMIDLRREQLKKETNKKIDDAYFKTINEIDNIRSNFKQKAKSIDNKQFEELAKYEKNNGVKKTAEYFNDKLKELKSFEKDSIESLNKMIENFKTISFEYSASGLDSSKRYFRQASLDNEEYILGQKNRKIRERSVDVENHINFCFGKINYQSIN
;
A
#
# COMPACT_ATOMS: atom_id res chain seq x y z
N MET A 1 38.41 -0.72 44.51
CA MET A 1 39.71 -0.04 44.29
C MET A 1 39.69 0.59 42.91
N GLN A 2 40.18 1.82 42.78
CA GLN A 2 40.38 2.49 41.49
C GLN A 2 41.85 2.38 41.08
N SER A 3 42.11 2.27 39.79
CA SER A 3 43.47 2.28 39.22
C SER A 3 43.54 3.24 38.04
N ILE A 4 44.74 3.53 37.55
CA ILE A 4 44.98 4.54 36.52
C ILE A 4 45.12 3.85 35.17
N CYS A 5 44.53 4.46 34.12
CA CYS A 5 44.78 4.09 32.73
C CYS A 5 46.12 4.70 32.28
N GLU A 6 47.10 3.88 31.89
CA GLU A 6 48.46 4.33 31.56
C GLU A 6 48.57 5.04 30.21
N TYR A 7 47.48 5.08 29.42
CA TYR A 7 47.40 5.88 28.20
C TYR A 7 46.90 7.31 28.45
N CYS A 8 45.84 7.49 29.24
CA CYS A 8 45.17 8.79 29.43
C CYS A 8 45.27 9.36 30.86
N ASN A 9 45.96 8.67 31.76
CA ASN A 9 46.11 8.99 33.19
C ASN A 9 44.79 9.17 33.99
N SER A 10 43.63 8.82 33.41
CA SER A 10 42.36 8.87 34.13
C SER A 10 42.24 7.73 35.15
N LYS A 11 41.68 8.04 36.33
CA LYS A 11 41.28 7.03 37.31
C LYS A 11 39.99 6.35 36.82
N LYS A 12 40.01 5.01 36.80
CA LYS A 12 38.87 4.17 36.40
C LYS A 12 38.68 3.06 37.42
N GLU A 13 37.48 2.50 37.47
CA GLU A 13 37.23 1.29 38.24
C GLU A 13 38.00 0.11 37.62
N HIS A 14 38.43 -0.83 38.44
CA HIS A 14 39.24 -1.97 37.99
C HIS A 14 38.55 -2.81 36.90
N LEU A 15 37.22 -2.85 36.87
CA LEU A 15 36.43 -3.50 35.82
C LEU A 15 36.72 -2.92 34.43
N TYR A 16 36.71 -1.60 34.29
CA TYR A 16 36.92 -0.90 33.01
C TYR A 16 38.40 -0.76 32.61
N LEU A 17 39.31 -1.54 33.20
CA LEU A 17 40.75 -1.51 32.93
C LEU A 17 41.23 -2.87 32.41
N MET A 18 41.74 -2.88 31.18
CA MET A 18 42.22 -4.06 30.46
C MET A 18 43.76 -4.09 30.47
N THR A 19 44.33 -5.28 30.69
CA THR A 19 45.79 -5.50 30.64
C THR A 19 46.20 -5.88 29.23
N LEU A 20 46.98 -5.05 28.55
CA LEU A 20 47.53 -5.34 27.23
C LEU A 20 48.57 -6.49 27.30
N PRO A 21 48.86 -7.18 26.19
CA PRO A 21 49.87 -8.25 26.18
C PRO A 21 51.28 -7.80 26.57
N CYS A 22 51.57 -6.49 26.46
CA CYS A 22 52.82 -5.86 26.90
C CYS A 22 52.82 -5.46 28.40
N GLY A 23 51.84 -5.90 29.19
CA GLY A 23 51.73 -5.65 30.64
C GLY A 23 51.02 -4.36 31.02
N TYR A 24 51.06 -3.33 30.17
CA TYR A 24 50.40 -2.04 30.40
C TYR A 24 48.87 -2.17 30.58
N VAL A 25 48.27 -1.30 31.37
CA VAL A 25 46.85 -1.28 31.74
C VAL A 25 46.17 -0.04 31.18
N VAL A 26 45.18 -0.25 30.29
CA VAL A 26 44.44 0.83 29.60
C VAL A 26 42.94 0.68 29.82
N CYS A 27 42.19 1.78 29.77
CA CYS A 27 40.75 1.71 29.96
C CYS A 27 40.00 1.24 28.71
N TYR A 28 38.92 0.48 28.95
CA TYR A 28 38.06 -0.14 27.95
C TYR A 28 37.62 0.86 26.87
N ASP A 29 37.31 2.11 27.26
CA ASP A 29 36.88 3.18 26.35
C ASP A 29 37.84 3.41 25.16
N HIS A 30 39.16 3.28 25.36
CA HIS A 30 40.14 3.44 24.28
C HIS A 30 40.33 2.20 23.41
N LEU A 31 39.99 1.01 23.93
CA LEU A 31 39.99 -0.23 23.16
C LEU A 31 38.67 -0.45 22.41
N LYS A 32 37.58 0.17 22.87
CA LYS A 32 36.22 -0.01 22.34
C LYS A 32 36.12 0.18 20.81
N PRO A 33 36.75 1.19 20.16
CA PRO A 33 36.72 1.32 18.70
C PRO A 33 37.34 0.12 17.99
N SER A 34 38.54 -0.32 18.42
CA SER A 34 39.22 -1.50 17.89
C SER A 34 38.41 -2.78 18.08
N ILE A 35 37.72 -2.91 19.21
CA ILE A 35 36.83 -4.05 19.50
C ILE A 35 35.58 -4.02 18.59
N GLN A 36 35.00 -2.84 18.33
CA GLN A 36 33.85 -2.69 17.45
C GLN A 36 34.19 -3.04 15.99
N HIS A 37 35.37 -2.65 15.49
CA HIS A 37 35.82 -3.00 14.14
C HIS A 37 36.00 -4.50 13.90
N VAL A 38 36.26 -5.30 14.94
CA VAL A 38 36.32 -6.77 14.84
C VAL A 38 34.92 -7.42 14.89
N LYS A 39 33.95 -6.75 15.50
CA LYS A 39 32.56 -7.24 15.60
C LYS A 39 31.68 -6.90 14.38
N ASP A 40 32.13 -6.06 13.45
CA ASP A 40 31.38 -5.74 12.23
C ASP A 40 31.56 -6.84 11.15
N PRO A 41 30.52 -7.62 10.83
CA PRO A 41 30.60 -8.68 9.83
C PRO A 41 30.56 -8.17 8.37
N PHE A 42 30.32 -6.88 8.13
CA PHE A 42 30.32 -6.26 6.80
C PHE A 42 31.69 -5.68 6.40
N SER A 43 32.66 -5.56 7.33
CA SER A 43 34.06 -5.22 7.00
C SER A 43 34.88 -6.40 6.45
N SER A 44 34.21 -7.44 5.94
CA SER A 44 34.73 -8.78 5.63
C SER A 44 35.72 -8.86 4.45
N PHE A 45 36.10 -7.72 3.86
CA PHE A 45 37.08 -7.63 2.76
C PHE A 45 38.55 -7.59 3.19
N ASN A 46 38.88 -7.63 4.49
CA ASN A 46 40.28 -7.68 4.96
C ASN A 46 40.47 -8.60 6.17
N ARG A 47 40.82 -9.87 5.94
CA ARG A 47 41.18 -10.86 6.98
C ARG A 47 42.51 -10.59 7.71
N SER A 48 43.12 -9.41 7.51
CA SER A 48 44.47 -9.06 7.98
C SER A 48 44.49 -7.89 8.98
N ARG A 49 43.36 -7.58 9.66
CA ARG A 49 43.20 -6.40 10.53
C ARG A 49 42.86 -6.72 12.00
N THR A 50 43.28 -7.87 12.52
CA THR A 50 43.16 -8.17 13.95
C THR A 50 44.30 -7.57 14.78
N GLU A 51 45.38 -7.14 14.13
CA GLU A 51 46.49 -6.42 14.75
C GLU A 51 46.14 -4.95 14.99
N THR A 52 46.21 -4.53 16.25
CA THR A 52 45.98 -3.16 16.73
C THR A 52 47.29 -2.61 17.27
N LYS A 53 47.60 -1.34 16.96
CA LYS A 53 48.77 -0.66 17.53
C LYS A 53 48.57 -0.46 19.04
N CYS A 54 49.61 -0.70 19.83
CA CYS A 54 49.59 -0.42 21.26
C CYS A 54 49.36 1.07 21.52
N LEU A 55 48.48 1.37 22.48
CA LEU A 55 48.19 2.74 22.88
C LEU A 55 49.35 3.39 23.64
N VAL A 56 50.18 2.60 24.32
CA VAL A 56 51.28 3.08 25.19
C VAL A 56 52.66 2.89 24.56
N CYS A 57 52.89 1.79 23.83
CA CYS A 57 54.19 1.48 23.23
C CYS A 57 54.23 1.90 21.75
N PRO A 58 55.24 2.67 21.29
CA PRO A 58 55.27 3.21 19.93
C PRO A 58 55.41 2.16 18.82
N ASP A 59 56.08 1.04 19.09
CA ASP A 59 56.46 0.03 18.07
C ASP A 59 55.81 -1.35 18.29
N HIS A 60 54.88 -1.46 19.25
CA HIS A 60 54.20 -2.71 19.57
C HIS A 60 52.85 -2.79 18.86
N TYR A 61 52.59 -3.92 18.20
CA TYR A 61 51.29 -4.30 17.66
C TYR A 61 50.84 -5.60 18.33
N PHE A 62 49.54 -5.72 18.59
CA PHE A 62 48.98 -6.88 19.26
C PHE A 62 47.64 -7.29 18.65
N ASN A 63 47.34 -8.59 18.65
CA ASN A 63 46.04 -9.08 18.23
C ASN A 63 44.98 -8.77 19.33
N ILE A 64 43.94 -8.03 18.97
CA ILE A 64 42.91 -7.57 19.92
C ILE A 64 42.03 -8.72 20.45
N GLU A 65 41.77 -9.76 19.65
CA GLU A 65 40.99 -10.94 20.04
C GLU A 65 41.72 -11.71 21.15
N LYS A 66 43.00 -12.04 20.92
CA LYS A 66 43.89 -12.68 21.90
C LYS A 66 44.03 -11.84 23.17
N CYS A 67 44.06 -10.51 23.05
CA CYS A 67 44.04 -9.61 24.19
C CYS A 67 42.75 -9.75 25.02
N LEU A 68 41.59 -9.86 24.37
CA LEU A 68 40.31 -10.10 25.06
C LEU A 68 40.21 -11.51 25.65
N GLU A 69 40.89 -12.51 25.07
CA GLU A 69 40.90 -13.89 25.57
C GLU A 69 41.78 -14.10 26.82
N MET A 70 42.74 -13.21 27.09
CA MET A 70 43.55 -13.24 28.32
C MET A 70 42.65 -13.32 29.56
N ALA A 71 42.90 -14.28 30.46
CA ALA A 71 41.96 -14.62 31.55
C ALA A 71 41.43 -13.42 32.37
N LYS A 72 42.29 -12.44 32.68
CA LYS A 72 41.91 -11.21 33.40
C LYS A 72 41.02 -10.27 32.58
N ASN A 73 41.21 -10.21 31.26
CA ASN A 73 40.42 -9.37 30.35
C ASN A 73 39.11 -10.07 29.97
N LYS A 74 39.15 -11.38 29.73
CA LYS A 74 38.00 -12.20 29.33
C LYS A 74 36.82 -12.08 30.30
N SER A 75 37.10 -12.17 31.60
CA SER A 75 36.09 -11.98 32.65
C SER A 75 35.54 -10.56 32.66
N LYS A 76 36.41 -9.54 32.67
CA LYS A 76 36.01 -8.12 32.66
C LYS A 76 35.20 -7.76 31.41
N PHE A 77 35.58 -8.28 30.25
CA PHE A 77 34.91 -8.00 28.98
C PHE A 77 33.51 -8.60 28.93
N MET A 78 33.31 -9.82 29.44
CA MET A 78 31.98 -10.41 29.60
C MET A 78 31.12 -9.62 30.60
N GLU A 79 31.69 -9.20 31.73
CA GLU A 79 30.99 -8.41 32.76
C GLU A 79 30.59 -7.01 32.26
N ILE A 80 31.49 -6.30 31.57
CA ILE A 80 31.17 -5.03 30.87
C ILE A 80 30.06 -5.26 29.84
N GLY A 81 30.18 -6.29 29.00
CA GLY A 81 29.16 -6.61 28.00
C GLY A 81 27.78 -6.88 28.62
N PHE A 82 27.74 -7.59 29.75
CA PHE A 82 26.51 -7.81 30.52
C PHE A 82 25.93 -6.50 31.07
N ILE A 83 26.76 -5.62 31.63
CA ILE A 83 26.32 -4.32 32.18
C ILE A 83 25.81 -3.39 31.07
N GLU A 84 26.51 -3.30 29.95
CA GLU A 84 26.07 -2.53 28.77
C GLU A 84 24.73 -3.07 28.26
N HIS A 85 24.57 -4.39 28.18
CA HIS A 85 23.32 -5.02 27.74
C HIS A 85 22.17 -4.81 28.74
N LEU A 86 22.43 -4.96 30.04
CA LEU A 86 21.45 -4.71 31.11
C LEU A 86 20.96 -3.25 31.09
N LYS A 87 21.85 -2.29 30.79
CA LYS A 87 21.47 -0.88 30.62
C LYS A 87 20.51 -0.69 29.44
N LEU A 88 20.83 -1.28 28.28
CA LEU A 88 19.95 -1.23 27.09
C LEU A 88 18.58 -1.88 27.35
N VAL A 89 18.53 -2.98 28.10
CA VAL A 89 17.26 -3.62 28.51
C VAL A 89 16.45 -2.71 29.43
N LYS A 90 17.08 -2.05 30.42
CA LYS A 90 16.41 -1.09 31.31
C LYS A 90 15.88 0.14 30.55
N GLU A 91 16.64 0.68 29.61
CA GLU A 91 16.21 1.80 28.75
C GLU A 91 14.98 1.41 27.89
N LYS A 92 14.94 0.16 27.38
CA LYS A 92 13.77 -0.38 26.66
C LYS A 92 12.56 -0.59 27.56
N ILE A 93 12.74 -1.16 28.76
CA ILE A 93 11.66 -1.33 29.75
C ILE A 93 11.05 0.05 30.09
N LYS A 94 11.89 1.06 30.36
CA LYS A 94 11.41 2.42 30.63
C LYS A 94 10.64 3.03 29.46
N SER A 95 11.04 2.76 28.21
CA SER A 95 10.24 3.19 27.05
C SER A 95 8.88 2.50 26.99
N ILE A 96 8.77 1.26 27.45
CA ILE A 96 7.50 0.51 27.51
C ILE A 96 6.63 1.00 28.66
N GLU A 97 7.22 1.28 29.83
CA GLU A 97 6.53 1.90 30.97
C GLU A 97 5.88 3.23 30.55
N ASN A 98 6.63 4.11 29.88
CA ASN A 98 6.08 5.35 29.32
C ASN A 98 4.88 5.11 28.37
N TYR A 99 4.90 4.05 27.55
CA TYR A 99 3.77 3.72 26.67
C TYR A 99 2.55 3.21 27.45
N ILE A 100 2.76 2.49 28.56
CA ILE A 100 1.68 1.98 29.41
C ILE A 100 1.03 3.13 30.18
N GLU A 101 1.83 4.05 30.73
CA GLU A 101 1.37 5.20 31.53
C GLU A 101 0.36 6.11 30.79
N ASP A 102 0.52 6.31 29.48
CA ASP A 102 -0.39 7.11 28.65
C ASP A 102 -0.73 6.40 27.33
N THR A 103 -1.26 5.18 27.47
CA THR A 103 -1.59 4.30 26.33
C THR A 103 -2.47 5.01 25.29
N ASP A 104 -3.47 5.77 25.74
CA ASP A 104 -4.43 6.44 24.86
C ASP A 104 -3.76 7.54 24.02
N PHE A 105 -2.90 8.39 24.60
CA PHE A 105 -2.14 9.38 23.82
C PHE A 105 -1.28 8.73 22.73
N PHE A 106 -0.63 7.60 23.01
CA PHE A 106 0.17 6.89 22.02
C PHE A 106 -0.69 6.24 20.95
N LEU A 107 -1.80 5.61 21.31
CA LEU A 107 -2.75 5.05 20.36
C LEU A 107 -3.31 6.16 19.45
N ASP A 108 -3.81 7.26 20.00
CA ASP A 108 -4.32 8.39 19.21
C ASP A 108 -3.25 8.97 18.30
N LYS A 109 -2.04 9.23 18.80
CA LYS A 109 -0.93 9.78 18.02
C LYS A 109 -0.53 8.91 16.83
N TYR A 110 -0.60 7.59 16.95
CA TYR A 110 -0.22 6.66 15.89
C TYR A 110 -1.39 6.17 15.02
N LEU A 111 -2.62 6.17 15.53
CA LEU A 111 -3.83 5.72 14.82
C LEU A 111 -4.60 6.86 14.17
N ALA A 112 -4.56 8.10 14.67
CA ALA A 112 -5.24 9.25 14.05
C ALA A 112 -4.90 9.45 12.55
N PRO A 113 -3.64 9.25 12.09
CA PRO A 113 -3.34 9.28 10.66
C PRO A 113 -4.08 8.19 9.86
N VAL A 114 -4.28 7.01 10.45
CA VAL A 114 -5.01 5.88 9.83
C VAL A 114 -6.50 6.18 9.78
N VAL A 115 -7.09 6.69 10.87
CA VAL A 115 -8.49 7.13 10.92
C VAL A 115 -8.76 8.20 9.85
N ASN A 116 -7.90 9.22 9.75
CA ASN A 116 -8.02 10.26 8.73
C ASN A 116 -7.92 9.69 7.29
N MET A 117 -7.07 8.70 7.03
CA MET A 117 -7.03 8.02 5.73
C MET A 117 -8.33 7.24 5.43
N ILE A 118 -8.92 6.59 6.44
CA ILE A 118 -10.20 5.88 6.31
C ILE A 118 -11.33 6.87 5.96
N ASP A 119 -11.42 8.00 6.66
CA ASP A 119 -12.44 9.02 6.37
C ASP A 119 -12.25 9.67 4.99
N LEU A 120 -11.01 10.00 4.60
CA LEU A 120 -10.72 10.50 3.25
C LEU A 120 -11.15 9.49 2.18
N ARG A 121 -10.89 8.18 2.37
CA ARG A 121 -11.31 7.15 1.40
C ARG A 121 -12.83 6.96 1.38
N ARG A 122 -13.49 7.04 2.53
CA ARG A 122 -14.96 7.00 2.66
C ARG A 122 -15.62 8.14 1.87
N GLU A 123 -15.11 9.37 1.97
CA GLU A 123 -15.64 10.50 1.20
C GLU A 123 -15.34 10.41 -0.30
N GLN A 124 -14.20 9.84 -0.71
CA GLN A 124 -13.93 9.54 -2.11
C GLN A 124 -14.94 8.51 -2.67
N LEU A 125 -15.17 7.41 -1.96
CA LEU A 125 -16.09 6.35 -2.39
C LEU A 125 -17.54 6.84 -2.53
N LYS A 126 -18.00 7.73 -1.63
CA LYS A 126 -19.31 8.40 -1.77
C LYS A 126 -19.40 9.20 -3.08
N LYS A 127 -18.37 10.01 -3.39
CA LYS A 127 -18.31 10.81 -4.62
C LYS A 127 -18.26 9.93 -5.88
N GLU A 128 -17.45 8.88 -5.86
CA GLU A 128 -17.37 7.89 -6.95
C GLU A 128 -18.71 7.18 -7.20
N THR A 129 -19.42 6.82 -6.13
CA THR A 129 -20.72 6.14 -6.21
C THR A 129 -21.81 7.07 -6.74
N ASN A 130 -21.94 8.27 -6.17
CA ASN A 130 -22.92 9.26 -6.63
C ASN A 130 -22.69 9.60 -8.11
N LYS A 131 -21.43 9.84 -8.51
CA LYS A 131 -21.11 10.10 -9.92
C LYS A 131 -21.58 8.96 -10.84
N LYS A 132 -21.40 7.69 -10.47
CA LYS A 132 -21.87 6.55 -11.28
C LYS A 132 -23.39 6.47 -11.37
N ILE A 133 -24.10 6.87 -10.33
CA ILE A 133 -25.57 6.97 -10.33
C ILE A 133 -26.01 8.10 -11.27
N ASP A 134 -25.38 9.27 -11.17
CA ASP A 134 -25.66 10.44 -12.02
C ASP A 134 -25.35 10.14 -13.50
N ASP A 135 -24.17 9.58 -13.79
CA ASP A 135 -23.75 9.18 -15.16
C ASP A 135 -24.75 8.18 -15.78
N ALA A 136 -25.24 7.20 -15.00
CA ALA A 136 -26.26 6.24 -15.45
C ALA A 136 -27.62 6.92 -15.66
N TYR A 137 -28.05 7.78 -14.73
CA TYR A 137 -29.31 8.52 -14.82
C TYR A 137 -29.34 9.40 -16.08
N PHE A 138 -28.32 10.25 -16.29
CA PHE A 138 -28.26 11.12 -17.46
C PHE A 138 -28.16 10.33 -18.77
N LYS A 139 -27.49 9.18 -18.79
CA LYS A 139 -27.49 8.29 -19.96
C LYS A 139 -28.90 7.81 -20.30
N THR A 140 -29.66 7.30 -19.33
CA THR A 140 -31.04 6.84 -19.56
C THR A 140 -31.98 7.99 -19.96
N ILE A 141 -31.83 9.20 -19.39
CA ILE A 141 -32.60 10.38 -19.81
C ILE A 141 -32.31 10.73 -21.28
N ASN A 142 -31.03 10.76 -21.68
CA ASN A 142 -30.63 11.03 -23.06
C ASN A 142 -31.14 9.95 -24.04
N GLU A 143 -31.18 8.68 -23.62
CA GLU A 143 -31.78 7.59 -24.41
C GLU A 143 -33.29 7.80 -24.60
N ILE A 144 -34.02 8.15 -23.52
CA ILE A 144 -35.46 8.47 -23.57
C ILE A 144 -35.74 9.65 -24.51
N ASP A 145 -34.99 10.75 -24.42
CA ASP A 145 -35.21 11.94 -25.26
C ASP A 145 -34.86 11.70 -26.74
N ASN A 146 -33.86 10.88 -27.03
CA ASN A 146 -33.55 10.44 -28.40
C ASN A 146 -34.69 9.60 -28.98
N ILE A 147 -35.18 8.58 -28.25
CA ILE A 147 -36.29 7.74 -28.73
C ILE A 147 -37.57 8.58 -28.88
N ARG A 148 -37.85 9.50 -27.94
CA ARG A 148 -38.98 10.44 -28.01
C ARG A 148 -38.91 11.36 -29.22
N SER A 149 -37.72 11.86 -29.57
CA SER A 149 -37.50 12.72 -30.72
C SER A 149 -37.68 11.96 -32.04
N ASN A 150 -37.09 10.76 -32.14
CA ASN A 150 -37.24 9.86 -33.29
C ASN A 150 -38.70 9.44 -33.49
N PHE A 151 -39.41 9.08 -32.42
CA PHE A 151 -40.83 8.74 -32.47
C PHE A 151 -41.67 9.93 -32.93
N LYS A 152 -41.45 11.14 -32.39
CA LYS A 152 -42.15 12.36 -32.85
C LYS A 152 -41.90 12.66 -34.33
N GLN A 153 -40.67 12.47 -34.82
CA GLN A 153 -40.34 12.68 -36.23
C GLN A 153 -41.04 11.66 -37.12
N LYS A 154 -41.02 10.38 -36.75
CA LYS A 154 -41.63 9.31 -37.56
C LYS A 154 -43.17 9.32 -37.48
N ALA A 155 -43.76 9.63 -36.33
CA ALA A 155 -45.20 9.85 -36.21
C ALA A 155 -45.68 11.02 -37.09
N LYS A 156 -44.91 12.11 -37.17
CA LYS A 156 -45.20 13.23 -38.09
C LYS A 156 -45.08 12.89 -39.58
N SER A 157 -44.31 11.85 -39.94
CA SER A 157 -44.25 11.40 -41.34
C SER A 157 -45.47 10.59 -41.78
N ILE A 158 -46.31 10.15 -40.83
CA ILE A 158 -47.67 9.67 -41.14
C ILE A 158 -48.59 10.89 -41.22
N ASP A 159 -48.62 11.51 -42.39
CA ASP A 159 -49.45 12.70 -42.66
C ASP A 159 -50.93 12.33 -42.78
N ASN A 160 -51.82 13.28 -42.42
CA ASN A 160 -53.27 13.14 -42.57
C ASN A 160 -53.66 12.78 -44.01
N LYS A 161 -52.86 13.18 -45.01
CA LYS A 161 -53.05 12.80 -46.42
C LYS A 161 -53.06 11.28 -46.65
N GLN A 162 -52.25 10.52 -45.94
CA GLN A 162 -52.25 9.06 -46.06
C GLN A 162 -53.54 8.46 -45.51
N PHE A 163 -54.04 8.98 -44.38
CA PHE A 163 -55.37 8.63 -43.86
C PHE A 163 -56.51 9.06 -44.80
N GLU A 164 -56.42 10.23 -45.43
CA GLU A 164 -57.38 10.67 -46.45
C GLU A 164 -57.35 9.82 -47.72
N GLU A 165 -56.19 9.32 -48.15
CA GLU A 165 -56.06 8.37 -49.26
C GLU A 165 -56.65 7.00 -48.92
N LEU A 166 -56.42 6.50 -47.69
CA LEU A 166 -57.08 5.29 -47.19
C LEU A 166 -58.61 5.46 -47.18
N ALA A 167 -59.13 6.57 -46.67
CA ALA A 167 -60.56 6.88 -46.69
C ALA A 167 -61.15 7.03 -48.11
N LYS A 168 -60.34 7.44 -49.10
CA LYS A 168 -60.74 7.45 -50.53
C LYS A 168 -60.83 6.04 -51.10
N TYR A 169 -60.06 5.06 -50.62
CA TYR A 169 -60.21 3.67 -51.04
C TYR A 169 -61.52 3.07 -50.52
N GLU A 170 -61.84 3.27 -49.24
CA GLU A 170 -63.10 2.81 -48.64
C GLU A 170 -64.35 3.36 -49.37
N LYS A 171 -64.36 4.67 -49.66
CA LYS A 171 -65.48 5.32 -50.37
C LYS A 171 -65.64 4.88 -51.82
N ASN A 172 -64.62 4.30 -52.46
CA ASN A 172 -64.63 3.92 -53.88
C ASN A 172 -64.89 2.42 -54.14
N ASN A 173 -65.30 1.66 -53.12
CA ASN A 173 -65.54 0.21 -53.22
C ASN A 173 -66.70 -0.23 -54.15
N GLY A 174 -67.43 0.71 -54.78
CA GLY A 174 -68.52 0.42 -55.72
C GLY A 174 -68.17 0.46 -57.21
N VAL A 175 -66.95 0.86 -57.60
CA VAL A 175 -66.56 1.04 -59.01
C VAL A 175 -65.94 -0.23 -59.57
N LYS A 176 -66.38 -0.70 -60.76
CA LYS A 176 -65.73 -1.81 -61.47
C LYS A 176 -64.28 -1.46 -61.83
N LYS A 177 -63.32 -2.04 -61.12
CA LYS A 177 -61.87 -1.89 -61.35
C LYS A 177 -61.24 -3.24 -61.68
N THR A 178 -60.10 -3.21 -62.37
CA THR A 178 -59.36 -4.42 -62.79
C THR A 178 -58.60 -5.06 -61.64
N ALA A 179 -58.26 -6.35 -61.76
CA ALA A 179 -57.47 -7.07 -60.76
C ALA A 179 -56.07 -6.47 -60.53
N GLU A 180 -55.44 -5.93 -61.58
CA GLU A 180 -54.15 -5.25 -61.50
C GLU A 180 -54.19 -4.02 -60.59
N TYR A 181 -55.24 -3.18 -60.70
CA TYR A 181 -55.43 -2.03 -59.82
C TYR A 181 -55.45 -2.44 -58.34
N PHE A 182 -56.18 -3.50 -58.00
CA PHE A 182 -56.24 -3.99 -56.61
C PHE A 182 -54.91 -4.59 -56.15
N ASN A 183 -54.18 -5.28 -57.03
CA ASN A 183 -52.85 -5.82 -56.71
C ASN A 183 -51.82 -4.72 -56.42
N ASP A 184 -51.82 -3.63 -57.19
CA ASP A 184 -50.87 -2.53 -56.95
C ASP A 184 -51.24 -1.73 -55.70
N LYS A 185 -52.53 -1.47 -55.44
CA LYS A 185 -52.96 -0.87 -54.17
C LYS A 185 -52.71 -1.75 -52.95
N LEU A 186 -52.77 -3.08 -53.10
CA LEU A 186 -52.37 -4.02 -52.05
C LEU A 186 -50.86 -3.99 -51.77
N LYS A 187 -50.01 -3.75 -52.78
CA LYS A 187 -48.56 -3.56 -52.58
C LYS A 187 -48.28 -2.24 -51.85
N GLU A 188 -48.91 -1.14 -52.26
CA GLU A 188 -48.79 0.16 -51.58
C GLU A 188 -49.18 0.06 -50.10
N LEU A 189 -50.34 -0.56 -49.81
CA LEU A 189 -50.82 -0.82 -48.45
C LEU A 189 -49.80 -1.61 -47.62
N LYS A 190 -49.27 -2.71 -48.15
CA LYS A 190 -48.27 -3.56 -47.47
C LYS A 190 -46.94 -2.85 -47.23
N SER A 191 -46.50 -1.97 -48.14
CA SER A 191 -45.31 -1.14 -47.89
C SER A 191 -45.58 -0.15 -46.76
N PHE A 192 -46.72 0.56 -46.81
CA PHE A 192 -47.09 1.52 -45.78
C PHE A 192 -47.22 0.89 -44.38
N GLU A 193 -47.89 -0.26 -44.29
CA GLU A 193 -48.02 -1.07 -43.06
C GLU A 193 -46.63 -1.40 -42.48
N LYS A 194 -45.73 -1.94 -43.30
CA LYS A 194 -44.38 -2.32 -42.89
C LYS A 194 -43.48 -1.13 -42.52
N ASP A 195 -43.41 -0.13 -43.38
CA ASP A 195 -42.44 0.97 -43.26
C ASP A 195 -42.85 1.96 -42.16
N SER A 196 -44.17 2.13 -41.95
CA SER A 196 -44.73 3.11 -41.02
C SER A 196 -45.31 2.46 -39.76
N ILE A 197 -46.26 1.52 -39.90
CA ILE A 197 -47.01 0.97 -38.76
C ILE A 197 -46.15 -0.03 -37.96
N GLU A 198 -45.60 -1.06 -38.59
CA GLU A 198 -44.71 -2.03 -37.91
C GLU A 198 -43.50 -1.33 -37.28
N SER A 199 -42.91 -0.35 -37.98
CA SER A 199 -41.78 0.41 -37.45
C SER A 199 -42.12 1.29 -36.26
N LEU A 200 -43.31 1.90 -36.20
CA LEU A 200 -43.75 2.65 -35.02
C LEU A 200 -44.10 1.70 -33.87
N ASN A 201 -44.78 0.58 -34.16
CA ASN A 201 -45.05 -0.45 -33.16
C ASN A 201 -43.75 -1.00 -32.56
N LYS A 202 -42.71 -1.22 -33.36
CA LYS A 202 -41.38 -1.59 -32.86
C LYS A 202 -40.75 -0.53 -31.95
N MET A 203 -40.96 0.77 -32.23
CA MET A 203 -40.55 1.84 -31.31
C MET A 203 -41.37 1.83 -30.01
N ILE A 204 -42.67 1.53 -30.08
CA ILE A 204 -43.56 1.38 -28.91
C ILE A 204 -43.14 0.21 -28.04
N GLU A 205 -42.82 -0.95 -28.60
CA GLU A 205 -42.28 -2.08 -27.84
C GLU A 205 -40.91 -1.76 -27.23
N ASN A 206 -40.03 -1.06 -27.96
CA ASN A 206 -38.74 -0.61 -27.41
C ASN A 206 -38.92 0.33 -26.19
N PHE A 207 -39.96 1.19 -26.15
CA PHE A 207 -40.25 2.00 -24.96
C PHE A 207 -40.61 1.15 -23.73
N LYS A 208 -41.25 -0.01 -23.91
CA LYS A 208 -41.60 -0.92 -22.81
C LYS A 208 -40.38 -1.66 -22.24
N THR A 209 -39.29 -1.75 -23.02
CA THR A 209 -38.06 -2.44 -22.61
C THR A 209 -36.98 -1.51 -22.02
N ILE A 210 -37.24 -0.20 -21.89
CA ILE A 210 -36.30 0.72 -21.23
C ILE A 210 -36.30 0.44 -19.73
N SER A 211 -35.26 -0.24 -19.24
CA SER A 211 -34.96 -0.45 -17.83
C SER A 211 -33.89 0.52 -17.33
N PHE A 212 -34.00 0.98 -16.09
CA PHE A 212 -32.88 1.61 -15.39
C PHE A 212 -32.02 0.52 -14.74
N GLU A 213 -30.96 0.11 -15.42
CA GLU A 213 -30.02 -0.90 -14.92
C GLU A 213 -28.81 -0.26 -14.26
N TYR A 214 -28.92 0.00 -12.95
CA TYR A 214 -27.75 0.24 -12.12
C TYR A 214 -26.99 -1.07 -11.90
N SER A 215 -25.90 -1.27 -12.65
CA SER A 215 -25.06 -2.46 -12.51
C SER A 215 -24.31 -2.45 -11.16
N ALA A 216 -24.82 -3.22 -10.21
CA ALA A 216 -24.21 -3.44 -8.89
C ALA A 216 -22.84 -4.17 -8.95
N SER A 217 -22.31 -4.46 -10.14
CA SER A 217 -20.90 -4.84 -10.35
C SER A 217 -19.93 -3.79 -9.79
N GLY A 218 -20.36 -2.52 -9.66
CA GLY A 218 -19.63 -1.49 -8.91
C GLY A 218 -19.51 -1.74 -7.40
N LEU A 219 -20.50 -2.41 -6.78
CA LEU A 219 -20.46 -2.80 -5.36
C LEU A 219 -19.57 -4.03 -5.15
N ASP A 220 -19.60 -5.01 -6.05
CA ASP A 220 -18.65 -6.14 -5.99
C ASP A 220 -17.22 -5.71 -6.33
N SER A 221 -17.08 -4.72 -7.22
CA SER A 221 -15.83 -3.98 -7.40
C SER A 221 -15.40 -3.33 -6.08
N SER A 222 -16.29 -2.67 -5.32
CA SER A 222 -15.90 -2.11 -4.02
C SER A 222 -15.46 -3.17 -3.00
N LYS A 223 -16.05 -4.38 -2.98
CA LYS A 223 -15.52 -5.51 -2.17
C LYS A 223 -14.13 -5.93 -2.62
N ARG A 224 -13.88 -6.04 -3.93
CA ARG A 224 -12.55 -6.33 -4.49
C ARG A 224 -11.57 -5.19 -4.27
N TYR A 225 -12.00 -3.93 -4.30
CA TYR A 225 -11.19 -2.74 -4.04
C TYR A 225 -10.96 -2.50 -2.55
N PHE A 226 -11.81 -2.98 -1.63
CA PHE A 226 -11.46 -3.03 -0.21
C PHE A 226 -10.42 -4.12 0.04
N ARG A 227 -10.51 -5.29 -0.61
CA ARG A 227 -9.40 -6.27 -0.62
C ARG A 227 -8.13 -5.72 -1.27
N GLN A 228 -8.23 -5.13 -2.46
CA GLN A 228 -7.09 -4.65 -3.23
C GLN A 228 -6.51 -3.40 -2.61
N ALA A 229 -7.29 -2.44 -2.10
CA ALA A 229 -6.75 -1.31 -1.33
C ALA A 229 -6.28 -1.74 0.07
N SER A 230 -6.73 -2.87 0.64
CA SER A 230 -6.06 -3.48 1.78
C SER A 230 -4.74 -4.14 1.39
N LEU A 231 -4.63 -4.77 0.20
CA LEU A 231 -3.39 -5.37 -0.30
C LEU A 231 -2.38 -4.32 -0.80
N ASP A 232 -2.85 -3.24 -1.41
CA ASP A 232 -2.08 -2.11 -1.91
C ASP A 232 -1.77 -1.12 -0.77
N ASN A 233 -2.61 -1.01 0.27
CA ASN A 233 -2.16 -0.44 1.55
C ASN A 233 -1.29 -1.42 2.31
N GLU A 234 -1.43 -2.74 2.20
CA GLU A 234 -0.43 -3.65 2.75
C GLU A 234 0.88 -3.49 2.00
N GLU A 235 0.92 -3.32 0.67
CA GLU A 235 2.14 -3.03 -0.08
C GLU A 235 2.63 -1.58 0.05
N TYR A 236 1.77 -0.60 0.32
CA TYR A 236 2.16 0.79 0.57
C TYR A 236 2.52 1.04 2.04
N ILE A 237 1.91 0.33 2.99
CA ILE A 237 2.31 0.31 4.41
C ILE A 237 3.46 -0.67 4.61
N LEU A 238 3.60 -1.77 3.86
CA LEU A 238 4.84 -2.55 3.74
C LEU A 238 5.85 -1.84 2.87
N GLY A 239 5.48 -0.89 2.00
CA GLY A 239 6.39 -0.09 1.19
C GLY A 239 6.91 1.13 1.94
N GLN A 240 6.07 1.74 2.78
CA GLN A 240 6.40 2.77 3.76
C GLN A 240 7.03 2.17 5.02
N LYS A 241 6.65 0.95 5.45
CA LYS A 241 7.45 0.16 6.40
C LYS A 241 8.76 -0.17 5.70
N ASN A 242 8.82 -0.95 4.62
CA ASN A 242 10.08 -1.30 3.93
C ASN A 242 10.89 -0.09 3.42
N ARG A 243 10.36 1.13 3.31
CA ARG A 243 11.16 2.37 3.21
C ARG A 243 11.60 2.88 4.59
N LYS A 244 10.71 3.09 5.56
CA LYS A 244 11.08 3.36 6.97
C LYS A 244 11.77 2.17 7.67
N ILE A 245 12.18 1.12 6.95
CA ILE A 245 12.89 -0.10 7.37
C ILE A 245 14.10 -0.32 6.45
N ARG A 246 14.06 -0.07 5.13
CA ARG A 246 15.32 0.21 4.40
C ARG A 246 15.97 1.54 4.83
N GLU A 247 15.29 2.30 5.69
CA GLU A 247 15.81 3.41 6.48
C GLU A 247 15.95 3.01 7.96
N ARG A 248 14.89 2.66 8.73
CA ARG A 248 15.01 2.23 10.15
C ARG A 248 15.27 0.74 10.39
N SER A 249 15.80 -0.02 9.44
CA SER A 249 16.29 -1.40 9.58
C SER A 249 17.59 -1.58 8.84
N VAL A 250 17.91 -0.75 7.86
CA VAL A 250 19.31 -0.28 7.81
C VAL A 250 19.66 0.30 9.18
N ASP A 251 18.83 1.15 9.79
CA ASP A 251 19.06 1.60 11.17
C ASP A 251 18.84 0.50 12.22
N VAL A 252 17.68 -0.16 12.36
CA VAL A 252 17.44 -1.18 13.43
C VAL A 252 18.11 -2.53 13.20
N GLU A 253 18.37 -3.00 11.98
CA GLU A 253 19.16 -4.23 11.77
C GLU A 253 20.66 -3.91 11.96
N ASN A 254 21.14 -2.71 11.61
CA ASN A 254 22.45 -2.27 12.11
C ASN A 254 22.44 -2.05 13.63
N HIS A 255 21.37 -1.53 14.23
CA HIS A 255 21.26 -1.31 15.69
C HIS A 255 21.14 -2.64 16.44
N ILE A 256 20.52 -3.67 15.85
CA ILE A 256 20.49 -5.03 16.38
C ILE A 256 21.86 -5.69 16.19
N ASN A 257 22.48 -5.62 15.01
CA ASN A 257 23.85 -6.11 14.81
C ASN A 257 24.88 -5.36 15.68
N PHE A 258 24.62 -4.10 16.05
CA PHE A 258 25.44 -3.26 16.93
C PHE A 258 25.18 -3.53 18.42
N CYS A 259 23.92 -3.79 18.81
CA CYS A 259 23.53 -4.10 20.20
C CYS A 259 23.70 -5.59 20.58
N PHE A 260 23.75 -6.50 19.62
CA PHE A 260 23.77 -7.95 19.85
C PHE A 260 24.87 -8.71 19.07
N GLY A 261 25.47 -8.12 18.02
CA GLY A 261 26.34 -8.83 17.07
C GLY A 261 25.55 -9.68 16.06
N LYS A 262 26.18 -10.09 14.95
CA LYS A 262 25.55 -11.09 14.05
C LYS A 262 25.49 -12.44 14.77
N ILE A 263 24.29 -12.85 15.16
CA ILE A 263 24.03 -14.18 15.70
C ILE A 263 24.11 -15.19 14.55
N ASN A 264 25.21 -15.92 14.47
CA ASN A 264 25.42 -16.93 13.43
C ASN A 264 24.86 -18.28 13.89
N TYR A 265 23.68 -18.66 13.41
CA TYR A 265 22.94 -19.86 13.84
C TYR A 265 23.58 -21.21 13.48
N GLN A 266 24.78 -21.22 12.88
CA GLN A 266 25.48 -22.43 12.44
C GLN A 266 26.31 -23.15 13.53
N SER A 267 26.16 -22.78 14.81
CA SER A 267 26.94 -23.36 15.92
C SER A 267 26.09 -23.79 17.13
N ILE A 268 24.89 -24.31 16.88
CA ILE A 268 24.11 -25.10 17.85
C ILE A 268 23.89 -26.49 17.25
N ASN A 269 24.86 -27.36 17.51
CA ASN A 269 24.82 -28.83 17.41
C ASN A 269 25.49 -29.37 18.68
#